data_AF-A0A932SJI7-F1
#
_entry.id   AF-A0A932SJI7-F1
#
_cell.length_a   1.000
_cell.length_b   1.000
_cell.length_c   1.000
_cell.angle_alpha   90.00
_cell.angle_beta   90.00
_cell.angle_gamma   90.00
#
_symmetry.space_group_name_H-M   'P 1'
#
loop_
_entity.id
_entity.type
_entity.pdbx_description
1 polymer ?
#
loop_
_entity_poly.entity_id
_entity_poly.type
_entity_poly.pdbx_seq_one_letter_code
_entity_poly.pdbx_strand_id
1 'polypeptide(L)'
;MRSCGRARRHRREDGLIEARTRDARQIVRMLGLNDREAREYRVLWMGIISLAKQHDPGLYHRLMRYPDDLPDLVRLRPPSGNLRTEGIASSALALRKEGKLPETY
;
A
#
# COMPACT_ATOMS: atom_id res chain seq x y z
N MET A 1 -10.22 34.41 -16.13
CA MET A 1 -9.41 34.24 -14.90
C MET A 1 -10.30 33.81 -13.75
N ARG A 2 -10.26 32.54 -13.34
CA ARG A 2 -10.45 32.06 -11.96
C ARG A 2 -9.78 30.68 -11.88
N SER A 3 -8.54 30.64 -11.37
CA SER A 3 -7.81 29.39 -11.10
C SER A 3 -8.36 28.78 -9.81
N CYS A 4 -9.13 27.71 -9.94
CA CYS A 4 -9.49 26.86 -8.80
C CYS A 4 -8.28 25.98 -8.46
N GLY A 5 -7.68 26.21 -7.30
CA GLY A 5 -6.51 25.49 -6.82
C GLY A 5 -6.80 24.01 -6.70
N ARG A 6 -6.03 23.18 -7.44
CA ARG A 6 -5.93 21.74 -7.14
C ARG A 6 -5.41 21.62 -5.72
N ALA A 7 -6.23 21.10 -4.81
CA ALA A 7 -5.78 20.56 -3.55
C ALA A 7 -4.77 19.45 -3.85
N ARG A 8 -3.48 19.81 -3.92
CA ARG A 8 -2.39 18.84 -3.91
C ARG A 8 -2.46 18.21 -2.53
N ARG A 9 -3.03 17.00 -2.43
CA ARG A 9 -2.85 16.18 -1.23
C ARG A 9 -1.34 16.03 -1.09
N HIS A 10 -0.72 16.75 -0.17
CA HIS A 10 0.67 16.51 0.20
C HIS A 10 0.74 15.05 0.66
N ARG A 11 1.29 14.19 -0.18
CA ARG A 11 1.75 12.87 0.26
C ARG A 11 2.73 13.18 1.40
N ARG A 12 2.43 12.72 2.61
CA ARG A 12 3.37 12.91 3.72
C ARG A 12 4.60 12.06 3.41
N GLU A 13 5.72 12.72 3.18
CA GLU A 13 7.00 12.09 2.87
C GLU A 13 7.81 11.79 4.14
N ASP A 14 7.24 12.07 5.32
CA ASP A 14 7.85 11.93 6.64
C ASP A 14 7.78 10.51 7.23
N GLY A 15 7.23 9.56 6.46
CA GLY A 15 7.07 8.16 6.83
C GLY A 15 6.06 7.91 7.96
N LEU A 16 5.24 8.90 8.36
CA LEU A 16 4.28 8.75 9.45
C LEU A 16 3.01 8.00 9.01
N ILE A 17 2.60 6.99 9.78
CA ILE A 17 1.30 6.33 9.62
C ILE A 17 0.24 7.05 10.44
N GLU A 18 -0.77 7.60 9.75
CA GLU A 18 -1.93 8.23 10.38
C GLU A 18 -3.03 7.21 10.69
N ALA A 19 -3.43 7.12 11.95
CA ALA A 19 -4.53 6.25 12.38
C ALA A 19 -5.83 7.04 12.58
N ARG A 20 -6.87 6.63 11.84
CA ARG A 20 -8.18 7.31 11.82
C ARG A 20 -9.11 6.93 12.97
N THR A 21 -8.93 5.75 13.57
CA THR A 21 -9.74 5.25 14.70
C THR A 21 -8.91 5.13 15.97
N ARG A 22 -9.59 5.04 17.13
CA ARG A 22 -8.92 4.81 18.43
C ARG A 22 -8.15 3.48 18.41
N ASP A 23 -8.76 2.43 17.89
CA ASP A 23 -8.16 1.09 17.82
C ASP A 23 -6.94 1.09 16.90
N ALA A 24 -7.02 1.75 15.74
CA ALA A 24 -5.87 1.90 14.85
C ALA A 24 -4.74 2.68 15.53
N ARG A 25 -5.04 3.72 16.32
CA ARG A 25 -4.02 4.46 17.09
C ARG A 25 -3.37 3.57 18.14
N GLN A 26 -4.13 2.68 18.76
CA GLN A 26 -3.59 1.70 19.70
C GLN A 26 -2.67 0.70 19.00
N ILE A 27 -3.07 0.15 17.86
CA ILE A 27 -2.24 -0.77 17.07
C ILE A 27 -0.92 -0.10 16.64
N VAL A 28 -1.00 1.12 16.11
CA VAL A 28 0.19 1.89 15.70
C VAL A 28 1.17 2.07 16.86
N ARG A 29 0.68 2.34 18.08
CA ARG A 29 1.54 2.44 19.27
C ARG A 29 2.08 1.09 19.72
N MET A 30 1.23 0.07 19.82
CA MET A 30 1.60 -1.25 20.34
C MET A 30 2.66 -1.94 19.47
N LEU A 31 2.58 -1.76 18.16
CA LEU A 31 3.53 -2.34 17.21
C LEU A 31 4.71 -1.41 16.89
N GLY A 32 4.82 -0.25 17.56
CA GLY A 32 5.90 0.70 17.30
C GLY A 32 5.94 1.21 15.85
N LEU A 33 4.79 1.24 15.16
CA LEU A 33 4.77 1.47 13.71
C LEU A 33 5.27 2.86 13.34
N ASN A 34 5.30 3.82 14.27
CA ASN A 34 5.82 5.18 14.06
C ASN A 34 7.10 5.46 14.87
N ASP A 35 7.75 4.43 15.40
CA ASP A 35 9.04 4.60 16.07
C ASP A 35 10.10 5.05 15.05
N ARG A 36 11.19 5.64 15.57
CA ARG A 36 12.19 6.34 14.74
C ARG A 36 12.69 5.46 13.59
N GLU A 37 13.09 4.23 13.91
CA GLU A 37 13.61 3.27 12.94
C GLU A 37 12.57 2.91 11.86
N ALA A 38 11.33 2.62 12.24
CA ALA A 38 10.26 2.29 11.30
C ALA A 38 9.94 3.46 10.35
N ARG A 39 10.03 4.70 10.84
CA ARG A 39 9.83 5.90 10.02
C ARG A 39 11.00 6.13 9.08
N GLU A 40 12.23 6.10 9.58
CA GLU A 40 13.46 6.28 8.79
C GLU A 40 13.53 5.24 7.67
N TYR A 41 13.21 3.98 7.98
CA TYR A 41 13.14 2.90 6.99
C TYR A 41 12.12 3.18 5.88
N ARG A 42 10.91 3.64 6.23
CA ARG A 42 9.89 3.98 5.21
C ARG A 42 10.31 5.16 4.34
N VAL A 43 10.90 6.21 4.93
CA VAL A 43 11.41 7.37 4.17
C VAL A 43 12.47 6.93 3.18
N LEU A 44 13.43 6.11 3.62
CA LEU A 44 14.48 5.56 2.76
C LEU A 44 13.89 4.76 1.59
N TRP A 45 12.98 3.82 1.87
CA TRP A 45 12.36 3.00 0.82
C TRP A 45 11.52 3.79 -0.16
N MET A 46 10.76 4.79 0.30
CA MET A 46 10.05 5.69 -0.59
C MET A 46 11.02 6.43 -1.53
N GLY A 47 12.19 6.85 -1.02
CA GLY A 47 13.26 7.44 -1.83
C GLY A 47 13.81 6.47 -2.87
N ILE A 48 14.16 5.25 -2.45
CA ILE A 48 14.67 4.18 -3.34
C ILE A 48 13.68 3.91 -4.48
N ILE A 49 12.40 3.70 -4.16
CA ILE A 49 11.36 3.45 -5.17
C ILE A 49 11.22 4.65 -6.11
N SER A 50 11.28 5.88 -5.58
CA SER A 50 11.17 7.09 -6.39
C SER A 50 12.35 7.27 -7.34
N LEU A 51 13.57 6.92 -6.91
CA LEU A 51 14.77 6.93 -7.74
C LEU A 51 14.72 5.83 -8.80
N ALA A 52 14.35 4.60 -8.42
CA ALA A 52 14.19 3.49 -9.36
C ALA A 52 13.17 3.85 -10.45
N LYS A 53 12.04 4.45 -10.08
CA LYS A 53 11.03 4.90 -11.05
C LYS A 53 11.59 5.86 -12.11
N GLN A 54 12.53 6.72 -11.73
CA GLN A 54 13.09 7.76 -12.60
C GLN A 54 14.27 7.26 -13.44
N HIS A 55 15.07 6.35 -12.89
CA HIS A 55 16.39 6.02 -13.45
C HIS A 55 16.58 4.54 -13.80
N ASP A 56 15.77 3.64 -13.24
CA ASP A 56 15.87 2.20 -13.49
C ASP A 56 14.46 1.56 -13.53
N PRO A 57 13.77 1.62 -14.68
CA PRO A 57 12.45 1.03 -14.85
C PRO A 57 12.41 -0.47 -14.56
N GLY A 58 13.51 -1.20 -14.80
CA GLY A 58 13.61 -2.63 -14.53
C GLY A 58 13.61 -2.93 -13.03
N LEU A 59 14.39 -2.17 -12.25
CA LEU A 59 14.36 -2.25 -10.79
C LEU A 59 13.01 -1.82 -10.22
N TYR A 60 12.43 -0.73 -10.74
CA TYR A 60 11.09 -0.29 -10.33
C TYR A 60 10.04 -1.38 -10.54
N HIS A 61 10.03 -2.00 -11.72
CA HIS A 61 9.15 -3.12 -12.01
C HIS A 61 9.39 -4.30 -11.05
N ARG A 62 10.64 -4.67 -10.78
CA ARG A 62 10.95 -5.75 -9.83
C ARG A 62 10.48 -5.44 -8.41
N LEU A 63 10.61 -4.20 -7.95
CA LEU A 63 10.20 -3.76 -6.61
C LEU A 63 8.68 -3.64 -6.46
N MET A 64 7.98 -3.22 -7.52
CA MET A 64 6.57 -2.83 -7.45
C MET A 64 5.61 -3.83 -8.11
N ARG A 65 6.12 -4.86 -8.83
CA ARG A 65 5.25 -5.89 -9.42
C ARG A 65 4.53 -6.69 -8.36
N TYR A 66 3.32 -7.13 -8.69
CA TYR A 66 2.61 -8.10 -7.87
C TYR A 66 3.36 -9.44 -7.87
N PRO A 67 3.35 -10.19 -6.74
CA PRO A 67 3.93 -11.54 -6.71
C PRO A 67 3.15 -12.48 -7.63
N ASP A 68 3.81 -13.53 -8.12
CA ASP A 68 3.18 -14.50 -9.02
C ASP A 68 2.12 -15.33 -8.28
N ASP A 69 2.36 -15.63 -7.00
CA ASP A 69 1.52 -16.42 -6.10
C ASP A 69 0.56 -15.55 -5.26
N LEU A 70 -0.26 -14.75 -5.92
CA LEU A 70 -1.26 -13.93 -5.22
C LEU A 70 -2.20 -14.78 -4.33
N PRO A 71 -2.50 -14.33 -3.10
CA PRO A 71 -3.32 -15.10 -2.17
C PRO A 71 -4.79 -15.19 -2.62
N ASP A 72 -5.36 -16.38 -2.48
CA ASP A 72 -6.78 -16.62 -2.75
C ASP A 72 -7.64 -16.34 -1.51
N LEU A 73 -8.18 -15.12 -1.43
CA LEU A 73 -9.02 -14.68 -0.32
C LEU A 73 -10.36 -15.45 -0.22
N VAL A 74 -10.77 -16.20 -1.23
CA VAL A 74 -11.95 -17.10 -1.16
C VAL A 74 -11.62 -18.34 -0.34
N ARG A 75 -10.38 -18.83 -0.44
CA ARG A 75 -9.91 -20.05 0.24
C ARG A 75 -9.43 -19.77 1.65
N LEU A 76 -8.85 -18.59 1.89
CA LEU A 76 -8.37 -18.20 3.21
C LEU A 76 -9.54 -17.90 4.15
N ARG A 77 -9.73 -18.76 5.15
CA ARG A 77 -10.76 -18.65 6.19
C ARG A 77 -10.10 -18.37 7.54
N PRO A 78 -9.93 -17.09 7.94
CA PRO A 78 -9.50 -16.79 9.30
C PRO A 78 -10.56 -17.29 10.31
N PRO A 79 -10.24 -17.38 11.62
CA PRO A 79 -11.10 -17.99 12.65
C PRO A 79 -12.53 -17.42 12.80
N SER A 80 -12.83 -16.29 12.16
CA SER A 80 -14.15 -15.65 12.11
C SER A 80 -14.72 -15.51 10.68
N GLY A 81 -14.09 -16.15 9.69
CA GLY A 81 -14.35 -15.94 8.27
C GLY A 81 -13.87 -14.59 7.75
N ASN A 82 -13.81 -14.44 6.42
CA ASN A 82 -13.57 -13.15 5.79
C ASN A 82 -14.90 -12.39 5.71
N LEU A 83 -15.20 -11.60 6.74
CA LEU A 83 -16.45 -10.84 6.86
C LEU A 83 -16.57 -9.70 5.84
N ARG A 84 -15.51 -9.43 5.06
CA ARG A 84 -15.45 -8.35 4.09
C ARG A 84 -15.52 -8.89 2.67
N THR A 85 -16.70 -9.34 2.27
CA THR A 85 -16.94 -10.04 1.00
C THR A 85 -16.68 -9.15 -0.22
N GLU A 86 -16.92 -7.85 -0.13
CA GLU A 86 -16.58 -6.89 -1.20
C GLU A 86 -15.06 -6.78 -1.43
N GLY A 87 -14.26 -7.07 -0.41
CA GLY A 87 -12.80 -7.11 -0.49
C GLY A 87 -12.26 -8.28 -1.33
N ILE A 88 -13.05 -9.35 -1.48
CA ILE A 88 -12.69 -10.52 -2.29
C ILE A 88 -12.78 -10.17 -3.78
N ALA A 89 -13.89 -9.57 -4.20
CA ALA A 89 -14.13 -9.18 -5.59
C ALA A 89 -13.15 -8.09 -6.08
N SER A 90 -12.69 -7.23 -5.17
CA SER A 90 -11.71 -6.18 -5.46
C SER A 90 -10.25 -6.58 -5.18
N SER A 91 -10.00 -7.84 -4.83
CA SER A 91 -8.65 -8.32 -4.53
C SER A 91 -7.76 -8.38 -5.78
N ALA A 92 -6.43 -8.28 -5.59
CA ALA A 92 -5.48 -8.37 -6.69
C ALA A 92 -5.61 -9.69 -7.49
N LEU A 93 -5.90 -10.81 -6.81
CA LEU A 93 -6.12 -12.09 -7.50
C LEU A 93 -7.38 -12.05 -8.37
N ALA A 94 -8.47 -11.43 -7.89
CA ALA A 94 -9.68 -11.24 -8.68
C ALA A 94 -9.43 -10.34 -9.90
N LEU A 95 -8.78 -9.20 -9.71
CA LEU A 95 -8.41 -8.30 -10.82
C LEU A 95 -7.50 -8.97 -11.84
N ARG A 96 -6.59 -9.87 -11.41
CA ARG A 96 -5.72 -10.64 -12.32
C ARG A 96 -6.53 -11.58 -13.18
N LYS A 97 -7.49 -12.30 -12.60
CA LYS A 97 -8.40 -13.21 -13.32
C LYS A 97 -9.24 -12.46 -14.38
N GLU A 98 -9.55 -11.20 -14.12
CA GLU A 98 -10.27 -10.33 -15.05
C GLU A 98 -9.37 -9.62 -16.08
N GLY A 99 -8.05 -9.81 -16.03
CA GLY A 99 -7.10 -9.10 -16.91
C GLY A 99 -6.99 -7.60 -16.64
N LYS A 100 -7.47 -7.13 -15.48
CA LYS A 100 -7.53 -5.71 -15.08
C LYS A 100 -6.45 -5.33 -14.06
N LEU A 101 -5.66 -6.29 -13.59
CA LEU A 101 -4.59 -6.01 -12.62
C LEU A 101 -3.51 -5.14 -13.28
N PRO A 102 -3.15 -3.99 -12.70
CA PRO A 102 -2.02 -3.21 -13.16
C PRO A 102 -0.71 -4.01 -13.07
N GLU A 103 0.28 -3.65 -13.88
CA GLU A 103 1.59 -4.30 -13.86
C GLU A 103 2.33 -4.11 -12.53
N THR A 104 2.13 -2.95 -11.87
CA THR A 104 2.76 -2.57 -10.60
C THR A 104 1.74 -1.97 -9.61
N TYR A 105 2.04 -2.02 -8.30
CA TYR A 105 1.19 -1.50 -7.21
C TYR A 105 1.16 0.04 -7.10
#